data_AF-A0A969TFI7-F1
#
_entry.id   AF-A0A969TFI7-F1
#
_cell.length_a   1.000
_cell.length_b   1.000
_cell.length_c   1.000
_cell.angle_alpha   90.00
_cell.angle_beta   90.00
_cell.angle_gamma   90.00
#
_symmetry.space_group_name_H-M   'P 1'
#
loop_
_entity.id
_entity.type
_entity.pdbx_description
1 polymer ?
#
loop_
_entity_poly.entity_id
_entity_poly.type
_entity_poly.pdbx_seq_one_letter_code
_entity_poly.pdbx_strand_id
1 'polypeptide(L)' 'MEGKAEGKAEGKIELLQRGLELRFGSVPSDLVQQLERLNSEQLDALIAAMMQAPTQESFATQLPNGHTASNGAISP' A
#
# COMPACT_ATOMS: atom_id res chain seq x y z
N MET A 1 14.90 -19.00 10.82
CA MET A 1 14.34 -17.96 11.72
C MET A 1 13.32 -17.13 10.95
N GLU A 2 12.35 -17.78 10.29
CA GLU A 2 11.43 -17.09 9.34
C GLU A 2 10.22 -16.45 10.05
N GLY A 3 9.68 -17.08 11.10
CA GLY A 3 8.45 -16.59 11.75
C GLY A 3 8.52 -15.19 12.38
N LYS A 4 9.71 -14.65 12.72
CA LYS A 4 9.83 -13.27 13.24
C LYS A 4 9.82 -12.22 12.13
N ALA A 5 10.30 -12.58 10.94
CA ALA A 5 10.34 -11.69 9.79
C ALA A 5 8.94 -11.60 9.14
N GLU A 6 8.25 -12.74 9.02
CA GLU A 6 6.87 -12.82 8.53
C GLU A 6 5.90 -12.06 9.43
N GLY A 7 5.93 -12.30 10.74
CA GLY A 7 5.06 -11.57 11.68
C GLY A 7 5.29 -10.04 11.71
N LYS A 8 6.50 -9.58 11.36
CA LYS A 8 6.78 -8.14 11.23
C LYS A 8 6.19 -7.56 9.95
N ALA A 9 6.17 -8.31 8.85
CA ALA A 9 5.55 -7.87 7.60
C ALA A 9 4.02 -7.84 7.73
N GLU A 10 3.42 -8.90 8.27
CA GLU A 10 1.98 -8.99 8.52
C GLU A 10 1.46 -7.83 9.38
N GLY A 11 2.10 -7.56 10.52
CA GLY A 11 1.69 -6.44 11.39
C GLY A 11 1.80 -5.06 10.73
N LYS A 12 2.71 -4.89 9.76
CA LYS A 12 2.82 -3.64 8.99
C LYS A 12 1.74 -3.52 7.93
N ILE A 13 1.38 -4.63 7.29
CA ILE A 13 0.27 -4.66 6.33
C ILE A 13 -1.03 -4.30 7.05
N GLU A 14 -1.28 -4.88 8.23
CA GLU A 14 -2.46 -4.54 9.06
C GLU A 14 -2.46 -3.06 9.46
N LEU A 15 -1.32 -2.51 9.88
CA LEU A 15 -1.18 -1.10 10.22
C LEU A 15 -1.48 -0.19 9.02
N LEU A 16 -0.95 -0.52 7.84
CA LEU A 16 -1.19 0.23 6.61
C LEU A 16 -2.67 0.15 6.21
N GLN A 17 -3.27 -1.04 6.21
CA GLN A 17 -4.68 -1.21 5.89
C GLN A 17 -5.55 -0.36 6.84
N ARG A 18 -5.34 -0.48 8.15
CA ARG A 18 -6.12 0.27 9.14
C ARG A 18 -5.90 1.78 9.03
N GLY A 19 -4.65 2.21 8.79
CA GLY A 19 -4.32 3.62 8.61
C GLY A 19 -4.96 4.22 7.36
N LEU A 20 -4.94 3.49 6.25
CA LEU A 20 -5.60 3.89 5.01
C LEU A 20 -7.12 3.95 5.19
N GLU A 21 -7.71 2.96 5.88
CA GLU A 21 -9.14 2.96 6.22
C GLU A 21 -9.56 4.19 7.02
N LEU A 22 -8.79 4.52 8.06
CA LEU A 22 -9.09 5.65 8.94
C LEU A 22 -8.93 7.00 8.24
N ARG A 23 -8.04 7.10 7.25
CA ARG A 23 -7.73 8.37 6.60
C ARG A 23 -8.49 8.63 5.33
N PHE A 24 -8.72 7.58 4.55
CA PHE A 24 -9.28 7.68 3.21
C PHE A 24 -10.60 6.91 3.04
N GLY A 25 -11.00 6.12 4.04
CA GLY A 25 -12.19 5.26 3.95
C GLY A 25 -11.84 3.90 3.32
N SER A 26 -12.83 3.25 2.72
CA SER A 26 -12.68 1.88 2.22
C SER A 26 -11.45 1.67 1.34
N VAL A 27 -10.58 0.75 1.76
CA VAL A 27 -9.34 0.40 1.05
C VAL A 27 -9.64 -0.66 -0.02
N PRO A 28 -9.28 -0.43 -1.30
CA PRO A 28 -9.46 -1.41 -2.35
C PRO A 28 -8.67 -2.69 -2.08
N SER A 29 -9.28 -3.85 -2.37
CA SER A 29 -8.63 -5.16 -2.21
C SER A 29 -7.35 -5.28 -3.04
N ASP A 30 -7.28 -4.65 -4.22
CA ASP A 30 -6.08 -4.64 -5.06
C ASP A 30 -4.92 -3.89 -4.41
N LEU A 31 -5.20 -2.90 -3.56
CA LEU A 31 -4.18 -2.18 -2.80
C LEU A 31 -3.62 -3.08 -1.71
N VAL A 32 -4.46 -3.81 -0.99
CA VAL A 32 -4.05 -4.77 0.05
C VAL A 32 -3.19 -5.89 -0.56
N GLN A 33 -3.61 -6.46 -1.68
CA GLN A 33 -2.87 -7.50 -2.40
C GLN A 33 -1.49 -7.02 -2.87
N GLN A 34 -1.32 -5.73 -3.14
CA GLN A 34 0.00 -5.18 -3.46
C GLN A 34 0.88 -5.06 -2.21
N LEU A 35 0.32 -4.62 -1.08
CA LEU A 35 1.06 -4.52 0.20
C LEU A 35 1.60 -5.89 0.64
N GLU A 36 0.81 -6.96 0.48
CA GLU A 36 1.21 -8.34 0.81
C GLU A 36 2.44 -8.84 0.03
N ARG A 37 2.74 -8.23 -1.12
CA ARG A 37 3.89 -8.60 -1.97
C ARG A 37 5.16 -7.81 -1.64
N LEU A 38 5.06 -6.83 -0.75
CA LEU A 38 6.16 -5.95 -0.40
C LEU A 38 6.97 -6.50 0.76
N ASN A 39 8.26 -6.22 0.73
CA ASN A 39 9.12 -6.55 1.86
C ASN A 39 8.95 -5.54 3.00
N SER A 40 9.48 -5.90 4.17
CA SER A 40 9.33 -5.10 5.40
C SER A 40 9.85 -3.66 5.27
N GLU A 41 10.90 -3.42 4.49
CA GLU A 41 11.51 -2.09 4.29
C GLU A 41 10.62 -1.20 3.41
N GLN A 42 10.08 -1.76 2.33
CA GLN A 42 9.10 -1.09 1.48
C GLN A 42 7.84 -0.72 2.28
N LEU A 43 7.38 -1.60 3.16
CA LEU A 43 6.25 -1.33 4.04
C LEU A 43 6.55 -0.20 5.04
N ASP A 44 7.77 -0.11 5.59
CA ASP A 44 8.17 1.01 6.47
C ASP A 44 8.11 2.35 5.73
N ALA A 45 8.63 2.41 4.51
CA ALA A 45 8.56 3.61 3.68
C ALA A 45 7.11 4.01 3.39
N LEU A 46 6.23 3.03 3.14
CA LEU A 46 4.81 3.29 2.89
C LEU A 46 4.06 3.80 4.13
N ILE A 47 4.46 3.41 5.35
CA ILE A 47 3.85 3.95 6.57
C ILE A 47 4.10 5.47 6.65
N ALA A 48 5.33 5.91 6.35
CA ALA A 48 5.65 7.33 6.29
C ALA A 48 4.97 8.04 5.10
N ALA A 49 4.90 7.38 3.94
CA ALA A 49 4.23 7.90 2.75
C ALA A 49 2.73 8.12 2.98
N MET A 50 2.07 7.15 3.62
CA MET A 50 0.67 7.23 4.00
C MET A 50 0.44 8.53 4.73
N MET A 51 1.18 8.80 5.83
CA MET A 51 1.07 10.01 6.67
C MET A 51 1.15 11.33 5.88
N GLN A 52 1.92 11.37 4.80
CA GLN A 52 2.14 12.57 3.99
C GLN A 52 1.17 12.68 2.79
N ALA A 53 0.59 11.56 2.35
CA ALA A 53 -0.31 11.55 1.20
C ALA A 53 -1.60 12.33 1.52
N PRO A 54 -2.01 13.29 0.67
CA PRO A 54 -3.26 14.03 0.85
C PRO A 54 -4.49 13.19 0.50
N THR A 55 -4.34 12.18 -0.37
CA THR A 55 -5.42 11.31 -0.84
C THR A 55 -4.92 9.87 -1.00
N GLN A 56 -5.86 8.93 -1.07
CA GLN A 56 -5.56 7.53 -1.34
C GLN A 56 -4.89 7.31 -2.70
N GLU A 57 -5.33 8.06 -3.72
CA GLU A 57 -4.73 8.01 -5.05
C GLU A 57 -3.26 8.46 -5.00
N SER A 58 -2.96 9.55 -4.30
CA SER A 58 -1.58 10.02 -4.11
C SER A 58 -0.73 9.09 -3.23
N PHE A 59 -1.34 8.24 -2.41
CA PHE A 59 -0.62 7.17 -1.73
C PHE A 59 -0.32 6.01 -2.69
N ALA A 60 -1.30 5.63 -3.52
CA ALA A 60 -1.17 4.51 -4.44
C ALA A 60 -0.08 4.72 -5.50
N THR A 61 0.24 5.98 -5.85
CA THR A 61 1.37 6.32 -6.72
C THR A 61 2.74 6.07 -6.09
N GLN A 62 2.81 5.92 -4.76
CA GLN A 62 4.06 5.63 -4.02
C GLN A 62 4.31 4.13 -3.85
N LEU A 63 3.38 3.28 -4.31
CA LEU A 63 3.61 1.84 -4.34
C LEU A 63 4.74 1.51 -5.32
N PRO A 64 5.68 0.62 -4.97
CA PRO A 64 6.84 0.28 -5.80
C PRO A 64 6.50 -0.23 -7.21
N ASN A 65 5.28 -0.76 -7.41
CA ASN A 65 4.83 -1.30 -8.71
C ASN A 65 3.75 -0.45 -9.40
N GLY A 66 3.38 0.71 -8.83
CA GLY A 66 2.37 1.63 -9.36
C GLY A 66 0.96 1.02 -9.48
N HIS A 67 -0.05 1.67 -8.88
CA HIS A 67 -1.43 1.44 -9.32
C HIS A 67 -1.57 2.06 -10.71
N THR A 68 -1.19 1.34 -11.77
CA THR A 68 -1.63 1.69 -13.12
C THR A 68 -3.13 1.48 -13.11
N ALA A 69 -3.86 2.57 -12.87
CA ALA A 69 -5.26 2.63 -13.25
C ALA A 69 -5.28 2.31 -14.75
N SER A 70 -5.60 1.06 -15.07
CA SER A 70 -5.96 0.64 -16.41
C SER A 70 -7.28 1.33 -16.74
N ASN A 71 -7.20 2.59 -17.15
CA ASN A 71 -8.30 3.24 -17.84
C ASN A 71 -7.77 4.35 -18.74
N GLY A 72 -7.94 4.18 -20.05
CA GLY A 72 -7.61 5.20 -21.05
C GLY A 72 -6.57 4.77 -22.07
N ALA A 73 -6.71 3.59 -22.65
CA ALA A 73 -6.30 3.43 -24.04
C ALA A 73 -7.07 4.47 -24.88
N ILE A 74 -6.40 5.57 -25.24
CA ILE A 74 -6.72 6.30 -26.46
C ILE A 74 -5.50 6.15 -27.36
N SER A 75 -5.54 5.10 -28.18
CA SER A 75 -4.99 5.15 -29.54
C SER A 75 -5.77 6.23 -30.30
N PRO A 76 -5.13 7.06 -31.16
CA PRO A 76 -4.16 6.65 -32.17
C PRO A 76 -2.77 7.28 -32.06
#